data_AF-A0A8T5G2X7-F1
#
_entry.id   AF-A0A8T5G2X7-F1
#
_cell.length_a   1.000
_cell.length_b   1.000
_cell.length_c   1.000
_cell.angle_alpha   90.00
_cell.angle_beta   90.00
_cell.angle_gamma   90.00
#
_symmetry.space_group_name_H-M   'P 1'
#
loop_
_entity.id
_entity.type
_entity.pdbx_description
1 polymer ?
#
loop_
_entity_poly.entity_id
_entity_poly.type
_entity_poly.pdbx_seq_one_letter_code
_entity_poly.pdbx_strand_id
1 'polypeptide(L)'
;MSYKKTIFFMFFIIILSSFALAQTQPTLFYGQILSGGNPIENIMISAEWIDDSSNTRFTKSSTLSKSQAQNMGQPYIYGFYSFTNGNIQAKPGTDIILSVEGIDGKVIMKTRPGSQPILINPIIIRQSSTQGSVLDGFKKAVGLSTETKTPGYYLNANGEEGVYKTYQKTGTKEKENDNYVRANENINENIQNKIPESSPNIQEAKTNLEALEITKVQETGEVDSKRGFNNISIFFMDFLKVIFLLLVLALIIGLLFLIYHYIIRNVAKKLSGISLDPVVNNTRRVFNIKVGDIAPQTRKISKNQEYTIALTNLVDYNTDTLFVVENTNYIGSVDEKNFLIIGYGFDKDLYDLKVEYFMSREINSILSNFTVQEAYFKLLEGNMKKLLVMDKGEIAGDLSLFDLQKTLVGTSRFYAPLLRSGLPTVKEIMNKKYHTIDRKKNVEEARKTMLKHNQNMILIYNEEKFVGIFTIRDYIVGLEKYQKNLFRHNVEGMMSTSIVSIKPDMNIFEANDFMVKNEYKNYPVIAGEKVLGILNQKDLCVKIFEYLEKKARKK
;
A
#
# COMPACT_ATOMS: atom_id res chain seq x y z
N MET A 1 -33.33 -25.54 28.14
CA MET A 1 -32.81 -26.33 27.00
C MET A 1 -32.65 -25.52 25.68
N SER A 2 -32.60 -24.18 25.67
CA SER A 2 -32.63 -23.39 24.41
C SER A 2 -31.23 -23.10 23.81
N TYR A 3 -30.31 -22.50 24.59
CA TYR A 3 -29.05 -21.96 24.07
C TYR A 3 -28.17 -22.93 23.25
N LYS A 4 -28.09 -24.22 23.65
CA LYS A 4 -27.31 -25.21 22.90
C LYS A 4 -27.88 -25.51 21.50
N LYS A 5 -29.20 -25.41 21.28
CA LYS A 5 -29.77 -25.54 19.92
C LYS A 5 -29.39 -24.34 19.04
N THR A 6 -29.42 -23.13 19.58
CA THR A 6 -29.03 -21.91 18.85
C THR A 6 -27.56 -21.94 18.43
N ILE A 7 -26.65 -22.32 19.35
CA ILE A 7 -25.22 -22.45 19.04
C ILE A 7 -24.97 -23.56 18.02
N PHE A 8 -25.64 -24.71 18.13
CA PHE A 8 -25.50 -25.80 17.16
C PHE A 8 -26.04 -25.40 15.77
N PHE A 9 -27.14 -24.64 15.70
CA PHE A 9 -27.68 -24.15 14.43
C PHE A 9 -26.78 -23.08 13.79
N MET A 10 -26.18 -22.18 14.58
CA MET A 10 -25.16 -21.25 14.06
C MET A 10 -23.92 -21.99 13.55
N PHE A 11 -23.40 -22.99 14.28
CA PHE A 11 -22.28 -23.80 13.79
C PHE A 11 -22.63 -24.62 12.54
N PHE A 12 -23.85 -25.15 12.44
CA PHE A 12 -24.32 -25.85 11.25
C PHE A 12 -24.42 -24.92 10.03
N ILE A 13 -24.87 -23.68 10.21
CA ILE A 13 -24.85 -22.64 9.16
C ILE A 13 -23.41 -22.26 8.78
N ILE A 14 -22.50 -22.10 9.75
CA ILE A 14 -21.09 -21.80 9.48
C ILE A 14 -20.42 -22.94 8.69
N ILE A 15 -20.71 -24.19 9.04
CA ILE A 15 -20.16 -25.38 8.35
C ILE A 15 -20.78 -25.54 6.95
N LEU A 16 -22.08 -25.30 6.76
CA LEU A 16 -22.69 -25.26 5.41
C LEU A 16 -22.15 -24.11 4.56
N SER A 17 -21.90 -22.93 5.16
CA SER A 17 -21.25 -21.81 4.45
C SER A 17 -19.77 -22.09 4.11
N SER A 18 -19.14 -23.03 4.82
CA SER A 18 -17.80 -23.55 4.53
C SER A 18 -17.80 -24.72 3.53
N PHE A 19 -18.99 -25.21 3.13
CA PHE A 19 -19.18 -26.25 2.11
C PHE A 19 -20.03 -25.77 0.91
N ALA A 20 -20.22 -24.46 0.76
CA ALA A 20 -20.33 -23.89 -0.57
C ALA A 20 -19.03 -24.23 -1.31
N LEU A 21 -19.10 -25.06 -2.36
CA LEU A 21 -17.95 -25.32 -3.21
C LEU A 21 -17.42 -23.97 -3.69
N ALA A 22 -16.14 -23.67 -3.38
CA ALA A 22 -15.46 -22.49 -3.87
C ALA A 22 -15.19 -22.65 -5.38
N GLN A 23 -16.24 -22.50 -6.20
CA GLN A 23 -16.17 -22.53 -7.65
C GLN A 23 -15.07 -21.56 -8.10
N THR A 24 -14.11 -22.06 -8.89
CA THR A 24 -13.02 -21.23 -9.41
C THR A 24 -13.59 -20.12 -10.29
N GLN A 25 -13.70 -18.94 -9.69
CA GLN A 25 -14.03 -17.71 -10.40
C GLN A 25 -13.02 -17.52 -11.54
N PRO A 26 -13.47 -17.22 -12.76
CA PRO A 26 -12.59 -17.29 -13.92
C PRO A 26 -11.44 -16.28 -13.81
N THR A 27 -10.24 -16.70 -14.21
CA THR A 27 -9.08 -15.80 -14.31
C THR A 27 -9.16 -15.08 -15.65
N LEU A 28 -9.50 -13.80 -15.63
CA LEU A 28 -9.64 -12.97 -16.84
C LEU A 28 -8.32 -12.25 -17.12
N PHE A 29 -7.86 -12.25 -18.37
CA PHE A 29 -6.66 -11.52 -18.77
C PHE A 29 -6.66 -11.16 -20.26
N TYR A 30 -5.84 -10.17 -20.61
CA TYR A 30 -5.68 -9.64 -21.97
C TYR A 30 -4.24 -9.11 -22.12
N GLY A 31 -3.73 -9.04 -23.35
CA GLY A 31 -2.37 -8.59 -23.60
C GLY A 31 -2.13 -8.28 -25.07
N GLN A 32 -1.03 -7.58 -25.37
CA GLN A 32 -0.68 -7.20 -26.74
C GLN A 32 0.46 -8.07 -27.28
N ILE A 33 0.50 -8.24 -28.60
CA ILE A 33 1.60 -8.89 -29.31
C ILE A 33 2.21 -7.88 -30.30
N LEU A 34 3.52 -7.69 -30.23
CA LEU A 34 4.28 -6.70 -31.01
C LEU A 34 5.37 -7.38 -31.85
N SER A 35 5.63 -6.90 -33.07
CA SER A 35 6.90 -7.16 -33.77
C SER A 35 7.48 -5.87 -34.36
N GLY A 36 8.78 -5.66 -34.17
CA GLY A 36 9.44 -4.40 -34.52
C GLY A 36 8.82 -3.16 -33.84
N GLY A 37 8.13 -3.34 -32.71
CA GLY A 37 7.33 -2.31 -32.03
C GLY A 37 5.88 -2.16 -32.53
N ASN A 38 5.50 -2.80 -33.63
CA ASN A 38 4.16 -2.69 -34.22
C ASN A 38 3.24 -3.84 -33.76
N PRO A 39 1.96 -3.58 -33.42
CA PRO A 39 1.03 -4.65 -33.03
C PRO A 39 0.68 -5.59 -34.20
N ILE A 40 0.62 -6.89 -33.91
CA ILE A 40 0.34 -7.95 -34.89
C ILE A 40 -1.13 -8.35 -34.84
N GLU A 41 -1.79 -8.38 -36.00
CA GLU A 41 -3.20 -8.70 -36.15
C GLU A 41 -3.42 -10.20 -36.44
N ASN A 42 -4.55 -10.75 -35.98
CA ASN A 42 -5.03 -12.11 -36.26
C ASN A 42 -4.12 -13.30 -35.85
N ILE A 43 -2.99 -13.07 -35.15
CA ILE A 43 -2.17 -14.15 -34.59
C ILE A 43 -2.91 -14.84 -33.44
N MET A 44 -2.82 -16.17 -33.37
CA MET A 44 -3.49 -17.02 -32.37
C MET A 44 -2.66 -17.18 -31.09
N ILE A 45 -3.34 -17.17 -29.94
CA ILE A 45 -2.80 -17.47 -28.62
C ILE A 45 -3.60 -18.64 -28.04
N SER A 46 -2.92 -19.63 -27.48
CA SER A 46 -3.53 -20.65 -26.63
C SER A 46 -3.14 -20.44 -25.17
N ALA A 47 -4.13 -20.43 -24.28
CA ALA A 47 -3.94 -20.49 -22.84
C ALA A 47 -4.19 -21.92 -22.35
N GLU A 48 -3.25 -22.46 -21.56
CA GLU A 48 -3.25 -23.81 -20.98
C GLU A 48 -3.17 -23.67 -19.45
N TRP A 49 -3.98 -24.42 -18.69
CA TRP A 49 -4.03 -24.33 -17.22
C TRP A 49 -4.51 -25.64 -16.57
N ILE A 50 -4.45 -25.71 -15.24
CA ILE A 50 -4.96 -26.85 -14.44
C ILE A 50 -6.26 -26.45 -13.73
N ASP A 51 -7.34 -27.21 -13.92
CA ASP A 51 -8.63 -27.01 -13.23
C ASP A 51 -8.64 -27.59 -11.80
N ASP A 52 -9.69 -27.35 -11.01
CA ASP A 52 -9.77 -27.82 -9.62
C ASP A 52 -9.71 -29.36 -9.51
N SER A 53 -10.33 -30.04 -10.47
CA SER A 53 -10.25 -31.50 -10.69
C SER A 53 -8.87 -31.98 -11.18
N SER A 54 -7.91 -31.07 -11.29
CA SER A 54 -6.51 -31.30 -11.67
C SER A 54 -6.31 -31.79 -13.11
N ASN A 55 -7.25 -31.52 -14.01
CA ASN A 55 -7.11 -31.78 -15.43
C ASN A 55 -6.44 -30.58 -16.13
N THR A 56 -5.57 -30.86 -17.10
CA THR A 56 -5.11 -29.84 -18.04
C THR A 56 -6.27 -29.42 -18.94
N ARG A 57 -6.54 -28.12 -18.98
CA ARG A 57 -7.49 -27.46 -19.88
C ARG A 57 -6.75 -26.49 -20.78
N PHE A 58 -7.33 -26.20 -21.94
CA PHE A 58 -6.86 -25.12 -22.78
C PHE A 58 -8.02 -24.39 -23.47
N THR A 59 -7.77 -23.17 -23.90
CA THR A 59 -8.66 -22.40 -24.79
C THR A 59 -7.82 -21.50 -25.70
N LYS A 60 -8.41 -20.97 -26.77
CA LYS A 60 -7.74 -20.11 -27.75
C LYS A 60 -8.42 -18.75 -27.87
N SER A 61 -7.62 -17.74 -28.20
CA SER A 61 -8.04 -16.39 -28.56
C SER A 61 -7.16 -15.90 -29.71
N SER A 62 -7.58 -14.86 -30.42
CA SER A 62 -6.76 -14.19 -31.44
C SER A 62 -6.53 -12.73 -31.07
N THR A 63 -5.47 -12.16 -31.62
CA THR A 63 -5.28 -10.71 -31.60
C THR A 63 -6.28 -10.01 -32.53
N LEU A 64 -6.90 -8.94 -32.05
CA LEU A 64 -7.84 -8.14 -32.83
C LEU A 64 -7.15 -7.51 -34.05
N SER A 65 -7.76 -7.66 -35.23
CA SER A 65 -7.45 -6.84 -36.40
C SER A 65 -7.89 -5.40 -36.21
N LYS A 66 -7.33 -4.47 -37.00
CA LYS A 66 -7.74 -3.06 -37.04
C LYS A 66 -9.23 -2.92 -37.36
N SER A 67 -9.75 -3.74 -38.28
CA SER A 67 -11.18 -3.75 -38.63
C SER A 67 -12.05 -4.16 -37.43
N GLN A 68 -11.70 -5.23 -36.71
CA GLN A 68 -12.42 -5.63 -35.49
C GLN A 68 -12.32 -4.54 -34.40
N ALA A 69 -11.13 -4.00 -34.16
CA ALA A 69 -10.90 -2.92 -33.19
C ALA A 69 -11.69 -1.64 -33.53
N GLN A 70 -11.78 -1.27 -34.81
CA GLN A 70 -12.60 -0.16 -35.32
C GLN A 70 -14.11 -0.44 -35.16
N ASN A 71 -14.58 -1.64 -35.50
CA ASN A 71 -15.99 -2.04 -35.33
C ASN A 71 -16.40 -2.11 -33.84
N MET A 72 -15.45 -2.31 -32.93
CA MET A 72 -15.64 -2.22 -31.47
C MET A 72 -15.51 -0.79 -30.93
N GLY A 73 -15.36 0.23 -31.79
CA GLY A 73 -15.22 1.65 -31.41
C GLY A 73 -13.86 2.00 -30.77
N GLN A 74 -12.89 1.08 -30.78
CA GLN A 74 -11.62 1.20 -30.07
C GLN A 74 -10.44 0.90 -31.01
N PRO A 75 -10.15 1.75 -32.02
CA PRO A 75 -9.14 1.45 -33.03
C PRO A 75 -7.72 1.22 -32.49
N TYR A 76 -7.45 1.57 -31.23
CA TYR A 76 -6.16 1.41 -30.56
C TYR A 76 -5.94 0.02 -29.92
N ILE A 77 -6.97 -0.84 -29.78
CA ILE A 77 -6.80 -2.21 -29.25
C ILE A 77 -6.46 -3.26 -30.31
N TYR A 78 -6.08 -2.85 -31.53
CA TYR A 78 -5.55 -3.80 -32.51
C TYR A 78 -4.24 -4.43 -32.00
N GLY A 79 -4.06 -5.72 -32.30
CA GLY A 79 -2.97 -6.52 -31.75
C GLY A 79 -3.11 -6.95 -30.29
N PHE A 80 -4.23 -6.63 -29.62
CA PHE A 80 -4.57 -7.24 -28.32
C PHE A 80 -5.35 -8.53 -28.48
N TYR A 81 -5.01 -9.54 -27.69
CA TYR A 81 -5.81 -10.74 -27.45
C TYR A 81 -6.50 -10.65 -26.08
N SER A 82 -7.62 -11.37 -25.90
CA SER A 82 -8.36 -11.39 -24.63
C SER A 82 -8.94 -12.76 -24.30
N PHE A 83 -8.95 -13.11 -23.01
CA PHE A 83 -9.60 -14.28 -22.43
C PHE A 83 -10.64 -13.86 -21.36
N THR A 84 -11.36 -12.76 -21.60
CA THR A 84 -12.37 -12.20 -20.67
C THR A 84 -13.68 -12.99 -20.56
N ASN A 85 -13.92 -13.98 -21.42
CA ASN A 85 -15.26 -14.60 -21.59
C ASN A 85 -15.56 -15.72 -20.58
N GLY A 86 -15.01 -15.67 -19.36
CA GLY A 86 -15.33 -16.60 -18.27
C GLY A 86 -14.82 -18.05 -18.41
N ASN A 87 -14.15 -18.40 -19.51
CA ASN A 87 -13.80 -19.79 -19.84
C ASN A 87 -12.59 -20.38 -19.08
N ILE A 88 -11.83 -19.57 -18.33
CA ILE A 88 -10.57 -19.98 -17.67
C ILE A 88 -10.79 -20.19 -16.16
N GLN A 89 -11.39 -21.32 -15.81
CA GLN A 89 -11.57 -21.79 -14.44
C GLN A 89 -10.30 -22.51 -13.98
N ALA A 90 -9.34 -21.72 -13.51
CA ALA A 90 -8.01 -22.19 -13.15
C ALA A 90 -7.80 -22.25 -11.65
N LYS A 91 -7.27 -23.38 -11.16
CA LYS A 91 -7.09 -23.69 -9.74
C LYS A 91 -6.28 -22.59 -9.02
N PRO A 92 -6.65 -22.14 -7.81
CA PRO A 92 -5.96 -21.03 -7.16
C PRO A 92 -4.48 -21.34 -6.89
N GLY A 93 -3.59 -20.42 -7.28
CA GLY A 93 -2.14 -20.53 -7.06
C GLY A 93 -1.36 -21.37 -8.09
N THR A 94 -2.03 -22.02 -9.04
CA THR A 94 -1.36 -22.69 -10.17
C THR A 94 -0.88 -21.68 -11.22
N ASP A 95 -0.31 -22.19 -12.33
CA ASP A 95 0.13 -21.39 -13.46
C ASP A 95 -0.82 -21.54 -14.66
N ILE A 96 -0.99 -20.44 -15.39
CA ILE A 96 -1.53 -20.40 -16.75
C ILE A 96 -0.35 -20.21 -17.70
N ILE A 97 -0.32 -21.04 -18.73
CA ILE A 97 0.73 -21.12 -19.73
C ILE A 97 0.16 -20.59 -21.04
N LEU A 98 0.69 -19.46 -21.52
CA LEU A 98 0.32 -18.85 -22.79
C LEU A 98 1.34 -19.25 -23.86
N SER A 99 0.87 -19.74 -25.00
CA SER A 99 1.69 -20.04 -26.18
C SER A 99 1.16 -19.25 -27.38
N VAL A 100 2.05 -18.71 -28.21
CA VAL A 100 1.68 -17.96 -29.42
C VAL A 100 1.95 -18.83 -30.65
N GLU A 101 0.99 -18.91 -31.56
CA GLU A 101 1.07 -19.81 -32.71
C GLU A 101 2.19 -19.38 -33.67
N GLY A 102 3.03 -20.34 -34.07
CA GLY A 102 4.23 -20.09 -34.88
C GLY A 102 5.48 -19.64 -34.10
N ILE A 103 5.49 -19.71 -32.76
CA ILE A 103 6.58 -19.18 -31.93
C ILE A 103 7.01 -20.18 -30.85
N ASP A 104 8.29 -20.55 -30.84
CA ASP A 104 8.89 -21.41 -29.82
C ASP A 104 9.10 -20.66 -28.48
N GLY A 105 8.02 -20.47 -27.73
CA GLY A 105 8.06 -19.86 -26.40
C GLY A 105 6.74 -20.01 -25.63
N LYS A 106 6.84 -20.10 -24.30
CA LYS A 106 5.71 -20.15 -23.37
C LYS A 106 5.85 -19.03 -22.34
N VAL A 107 4.82 -18.18 -22.19
CA VAL A 107 4.73 -17.15 -21.15
C VAL A 107 3.92 -17.72 -19.98
N ILE A 108 4.46 -17.65 -18.77
CA ILE A 108 3.85 -18.27 -17.58
C ILE A 108 3.37 -17.16 -16.64
N MET A 109 2.10 -17.24 -16.20
CA MET A 109 1.48 -16.30 -15.26
C MET A 109 0.76 -17.06 -14.14
N LYS A 110 0.80 -16.54 -12.91
CA LYS A 110 0.08 -17.12 -11.77
C LYS A 110 -1.43 -16.86 -11.86
N THR A 111 -2.24 -17.86 -11.51
CA THR A 111 -3.71 -17.71 -11.47
C THR A 111 -4.14 -16.68 -10.43
N ARG A 112 -5.16 -15.87 -10.75
CA ARG A 112 -5.82 -14.96 -9.81
C ARG A 112 -7.35 -15.02 -10.01
N PRO A 113 -8.02 -16.07 -9.51
CA PRO A 113 -9.46 -16.24 -9.62
C PRO A 113 -10.25 -15.03 -9.10
N GLY A 114 -11.28 -14.59 -9.83
CA GLY A 114 -12.30 -13.69 -9.30
C GLY A 114 -11.89 -12.24 -9.06
N SER A 115 -11.24 -11.61 -10.04
CA SER A 115 -10.86 -10.19 -9.98
C SER A 115 -10.91 -9.51 -11.36
N GLN A 116 -10.54 -8.22 -11.45
CA GLN A 116 -10.52 -7.47 -12.71
C GLN A 116 -9.54 -8.10 -13.74
N PRO A 117 -9.75 -7.91 -15.05
CA PRO A 117 -8.89 -8.48 -16.08
C PRO A 117 -7.42 -8.06 -15.94
N ILE A 118 -6.53 -9.05 -15.88
CA ILE A 118 -5.09 -8.84 -15.76
C ILE A 118 -4.54 -8.38 -17.12
N LEU A 119 -3.86 -7.24 -17.15
CA LEU A 119 -3.06 -6.82 -18.31
C LEU A 119 -1.72 -7.59 -18.30
N ILE A 120 -1.44 -8.31 -19.38
CA ILE A 120 -0.16 -8.98 -19.62
C ILE A 120 0.76 -8.05 -20.41
N ASN A 121 2.01 -7.92 -19.95
CA ASN A 121 3.05 -7.14 -20.63
C ASN A 121 3.17 -7.56 -22.12
N PRO A 122 3.39 -6.63 -23.07
CA PRO A 122 3.42 -6.96 -24.49
C PRO A 122 4.45 -8.04 -24.84
N ILE A 123 4.02 -9.07 -25.57
CA ILE A 123 4.89 -10.13 -26.06
C ILE A 123 5.61 -9.62 -27.31
N ILE A 124 6.94 -9.45 -27.21
CA ILE A 124 7.77 -8.87 -28.28
C ILE A 124 8.39 -9.98 -29.13
N ILE A 125 7.91 -10.08 -30.37
CA ILE A 125 8.38 -11.04 -31.37
C ILE A 125 9.44 -10.37 -32.22
N ARG A 126 10.68 -10.86 -32.11
CA ARG A 126 11.76 -10.47 -33.01
C ARG A 126 11.62 -11.29 -34.30
N GLN A 127 11.38 -10.64 -35.44
CA GLN A 127 11.45 -11.32 -36.73
C GLN A 127 12.86 -11.90 -36.94
N SER A 128 12.94 -13.18 -37.31
CA SER A 128 14.13 -13.71 -37.98
C SER A 128 14.22 -13.07 -39.36
N SER A 129 15.32 -12.39 -39.66
CA SER A 129 15.46 -11.58 -40.86
C SER A 129 15.71 -12.44 -42.11
N THR A 130 14.65 -12.98 -42.70
CA THR A 130 14.67 -13.72 -43.97
C THR A 130 14.54 -12.83 -45.22
N GLN A 131 14.99 -11.57 -45.13
CA GLN A 131 15.39 -10.77 -46.28
C GLN A 131 16.81 -10.23 -46.02
N GLY A 132 17.73 -10.50 -46.96
CA GLY A 132 19.16 -10.36 -46.76
C GLY A 132 19.59 -8.91 -46.55
N SER A 133 20.34 -8.67 -45.47
CA SER A 133 20.90 -7.35 -45.20
C SER A 133 22.15 -7.09 -46.05
N VAL A 134 22.49 -5.81 -46.27
CA VAL A 134 23.74 -5.40 -46.93
C VAL A 134 24.98 -6.02 -46.22
N LEU A 135 24.88 -6.27 -44.91
CA LEU A 135 25.91 -6.89 -44.10
C LEU A 135 26.16 -8.37 -44.49
N ASP A 136 25.17 -9.08 -45.00
CA ASP A 136 25.32 -10.49 -45.41
C ASP A 136 25.95 -10.60 -46.81
N GLY A 137 25.69 -9.62 -47.69
CA GLY A 137 26.49 -9.42 -48.90
C GLY A 137 27.96 -9.16 -48.58
N PHE A 138 28.23 -8.32 -47.57
CA PHE A 138 29.59 -8.03 -47.10
C PHE A 138 30.29 -9.26 -46.52
N LYS A 139 29.64 -10.02 -45.62
CA LYS A 139 30.20 -11.28 -45.07
C LYS A 139 30.53 -12.30 -46.16
N LYS A 140 29.64 -12.44 -47.16
CA LYS A 140 29.83 -13.38 -48.29
C LYS A 140 30.98 -12.97 -49.22
N ALA A 141 31.27 -11.68 -49.34
CA ALA A 141 32.44 -11.17 -50.07
C ALA A 141 33.78 -11.37 -49.31
N VAL A 142 33.74 -11.57 -47.99
CA VAL A 142 34.92 -11.69 -47.11
C VAL A 142 35.12 -13.13 -46.60
N GLY A 143 34.31 -14.09 -47.04
CA GLY A 143 34.52 -15.53 -46.80
C GLY A 143 34.26 -16.03 -45.38
N LEU A 144 33.55 -15.26 -44.55
CA LEU A 144 33.25 -15.65 -43.16
C LEU A 144 32.04 -16.59 -43.08
N SER A 145 32.20 -17.72 -42.40
CA SER A 145 31.19 -18.78 -42.28
C SER A 145 30.10 -18.47 -41.25
N THR A 146 28.93 -19.10 -41.41
CA THR A 146 27.70 -18.78 -40.67
C THR A 146 27.32 -19.85 -39.64
N GLU A 147 27.85 -19.73 -38.42
CA GLU A 147 27.24 -20.32 -37.22
C GLU A 147 27.26 -19.34 -36.03
N THR A 148 26.09 -18.83 -35.65
CA THR A 148 25.91 -18.08 -34.39
C THR A 148 24.66 -18.56 -33.65
N LYS A 149 24.85 -19.53 -32.76
CA LYS A 149 23.83 -19.98 -31.80
C LYS A 149 23.49 -18.83 -30.85
N THR A 150 22.31 -18.23 -31.00
CA THR A 150 21.83 -17.14 -30.13
C THR A 150 20.83 -17.68 -29.11
N PRO A 151 21.07 -17.59 -27.79
CA PRO A 151 20.09 -18.01 -26.79
C PRO A 151 18.89 -17.05 -26.74
N GLY A 152 17.70 -17.60 -26.57
CA GLY A 152 16.49 -16.84 -26.28
C GLY A 152 16.43 -16.45 -24.80
N TYR A 153 16.10 -15.18 -24.55
CA TYR A 153 15.88 -14.63 -23.20
C TYR A 153 14.41 -14.26 -23.04
N TYR A 154 13.87 -14.51 -21.85
CA TYR A 154 12.55 -14.00 -21.46
C TYR A 154 12.57 -13.49 -20.01
N LEU A 155 11.65 -12.59 -19.70
CA LEU A 155 11.37 -12.13 -18.35
C LEU A 155 10.20 -12.96 -17.80
N ASN A 156 10.35 -13.54 -16.61
CA ASN A 156 9.24 -14.21 -15.93
C ASN A 156 8.25 -13.18 -15.33
N ALA A 157 7.12 -13.64 -14.79
CA ALA A 157 6.09 -12.78 -14.18
C ALA A 157 6.57 -11.99 -12.92
N ASN A 158 7.77 -12.29 -12.41
CA ASN A 158 8.41 -11.56 -11.30
C ASN A 158 9.49 -10.56 -11.78
N GLY A 159 9.79 -10.51 -13.09
CA GLY A 159 10.81 -9.64 -13.67
C GLY A 159 12.24 -10.21 -13.68
N GLU A 160 12.42 -11.52 -13.47
CA GLU A 160 13.72 -12.18 -13.48
C GLU A 160 14.06 -12.72 -14.88
N GLU A 161 15.33 -12.65 -15.29
CA GLU A 161 15.79 -13.13 -16.60
C GLU A 161 16.02 -14.66 -16.60
N GLY A 162 15.34 -15.36 -17.51
CA GLY A 162 15.53 -16.79 -17.76
C GLY A 162 16.30 -17.08 -19.05
N VAL A 163 17.15 -18.11 -19.03
CA VAL A 163 17.87 -18.66 -20.19
C VAL A 163 17.48 -20.12 -20.40
N TYR A 164 17.20 -20.53 -21.64
CA TYR A 164 16.95 -21.94 -21.98
C TYR A 164 17.89 -22.44 -23.07
N LYS A 165 18.12 -23.76 -23.09
CA LYS A 165 18.79 -24.50 -24.17
C LYS A 165 17.75 -25.36 -24.87
N THR A 166 17.73 -25.34 -26.20
CA THR A 166 16.86 -26.21 -27.00
C THR A 166 17.37 -27.65 -27.00
N TYR A 167 16.52 -28.58 -26.58
CA TYR A 167 16.69 -30.02 -26.79
C TYR A 167 15.41 -30.58 -27.42
N GLN A 168 15.54 -31.30 -28.54
CA GLN A 168 14.47 -32.16 -29.04
C GLN A 168 14.66 -33.58 -28.48
N LYS A 169 13.70 -34.08 -27.69
CA LYS A 169 13.04 -35.36 -27.99
C LYS A 169 11.83 -35.68 -27.13
N THR A 170 10.78 -36.12 -27.82
CA THR A 170 9.83 -37.20 -27.49
C THR A 170 9.90 -37.89 -26.12
N GLY A 171 8.75 -38.00 -25.44
CA GLY A 171 8.23 -39.33 -25.10
C GLY A 171 7.89 -39.64 -23.63
N THR A 172 6.59 -39.89 -23.40
CA THR A 172 6.00 -40.91 -22.48
C THR A 172 6.33 -40.95 -20.97
N LYS A 173 5.25 -40.81 -20.18
CA LYS A 173 4.89 -41.55 -18.95
C LYS A 173 5.88 -41.57 -17.77
N GLU A 174 5.49 -40.89 -16.70
CA GLU A 174 5.85 -41.32 -15.33
C GLU A 174 4.92 -42.43 -14.81
N LYS A 175 5.35 -43.06 -13.72
CA LYS A 175 4.67 -44.12 -12.96
C LYS A 175 4.74 -43.75 -11.47
N GLU A 176 3.87 -44.38 -10.68
CA GLU A 176 4.09 -44.85 -9.29
C GLU A 176 5.47 -44.54 -8.63
N ASN A 177 5.57 -44.18 -7.34
CA ASN A 177 4.86 -44.87 -6.26
C ASN A 177 4.95 -44.22 -4.84
N ASP A 178 3.95 -44.56 -4.00
CA ASP A 178 4.00 -44.98 -2.57
C ASP A 178 4.60 -44.18 -1.37
N ASN A 179 3.72 -44.07 -0.35
CA ASN A 179 3.88 -44.40 1.10
C ASN A 179 4.84 -43.63 2.05
N TYR A 180 4.28 -43.13 3.16
CA TYR A 180 4.22 -43.76 4.52
C TYR A 180 3.23 -42.93 5.39
N VAL A 181 2.20 -43.46 6.10
CA VAL A 181 2.22 -44.27 7.35
C VAL A 181 2.84 -43.45 8.52
N ARG A 182 2.19 -43.17 9.66
CA ARG A 182 0.96 -43.66 10.38
C ARG A 182 0.47 -42.52 11.35
N ALA A 183 -0.56 -42.57 12.21
CA ALA A 183 -1.56 -43.55 12.67
C ALA A 183 -2.81 -42.84 13.28
N ASN A 184 -3.80 -43.60 13.78
CA ASN A 184 -4.80 -43.18 14.79
C ASN A 184 -4.24 -43.52 16.23
N GLU A 185 -4.88 -43.49 17.40
CA GLU A 185 -6.26 -43.65 17.92
C GLU A 185 -6.40 -43.03 19.34
N ASN A 186 -7.52 -43.02 20.09
CA ASN A 186 -8.97 -42.81 19.83
C ASN A 186 -9.76 -42.94 21.18
N ILE A 187 -11.07 -42.61 21.19
CA ILE A 187 -12.12 -43.09 22.13
C ILE A 187 -12.20 -42.54 23.59
N ASN A 188 -13.46 -42.40 24.05
CA ASN A 188 -13.95 -41.90 25.35
C ASN A 188 -13.77 -42.91 26.51
N GLU A 189 -13.97 -42.56 27.79
CA GLU A 189 -15.26 -42.56 28.52
C GLU A 189 -15.06 -42.09 30.00
N ASN A 190 -16.05 -41.81 30.87
CA ASN A 190 -17.43 -41.29 30.82
C ASN A 190 -17.98 -41.22 32.29
N ILE A 191 -19.10 -40.52 32.57
CA ILE A 191 -20.04 -40.74 33.73
C ILE A 191 -19.51 -40.50 35.18
N GLN A 192 -20.20 -39.90 36.17
CA GLN A 192 -21.53 -39.25 36.41
C GLN A 192 -21.29 -38.16 37.53
N ASN A 193 -22.16 -37.46 38.29
CA ASN A 193 -23.60 -37.24 38.66
C ASN A 193 -23.62 -35.84 39.38
N LYS A 194 -24.64 -35.12 39.90
CA LYS A 194 -26.14 -34.99 39.95
C LYS A 194 -26.38 -33.49 40.33
N ILE A 195 -27.45 -32.72 40.02
CA ILE A 195 -28.93 -32.87 40.04
C ILE A 195 -29.51 -32.83 41.48
N PRO A 196 -30.61 -32.09 41.80
CA PRO A 196 -31.51 -31.20 41.00
C PRO A 196 -31.25 -29.68 41.22
N GLU A 197 -31.77 -28.69 40.45
CA GLU A 197 -33.17 -28.21 40.19
C GLU A 197 -33.88 -27.60 41.42
N SER A 198 -34.75 -26.57 41.34
CA SER A 198 -35.60 -26.09 40.22
C SER A 198 -35.98 -24.59 40.31
N SER A 199 -36.78 -24.08 39.35
CA SER A 199 -37.53 -22.81 39.41
C SER A 199 -38.97 -23.05 38.94
N PRO A 200 -39.98 -22.35 39.49
CA PRO A 200 -40.63 -21.24 38.76
C PRO A 200 -41.09 -20.08 39.70
N ASN A 201 -41.83 -19.03 39.31
CA ASN A 201 -41.96 -18.15 38.13
C ASN A 201 -43.21 -17.25 38.36
N ILE A 202 -43.42 -16.18 37.58
CA ILE A 202 -44.69 -15.39 37.44
C ILE A 202 -45.07 -14.40 38.57
N GLN A 203 -45.01 -13.10 38.21
CA GLN A 203 -45.96 -11.99 38.41
C GLN A 203 -46.90 -11.84 39.65
N GLU A 204 -46.85 -10.61 40.20
CA GLU A 204 -47.98 -9.64 40.36
C GLU A 204 -48.69 -9.43 41.72
N ALA A 205 -49.21 -8.19 41.87
CA ALA A 205 -50.16 -7.64 42.86
C ALA A 205 -49.70 -7.29 44.31
N LYS A 206 -49.75 -5.96 44.58
CA LYS A 206 -50.14 -5.19 45.79
C LYS A 206 -50.66 -6.00 47.02
N THR A 207 -50.55 -5.54 48.28
CA THR A 207 -51.14 -4.29 48.83
C THR A 207 -50.81 -4.12 50.34
N ASN A 208 -50.42 -2.91 50.81
CA ASN A 208 -50.60 -2.29 52.17
C ASN A 208 -50.17 -3.08 53.46
N LEU A 209 -50.05 -2.53 54.69
CA LEU A 209 -50.11 -1.17 55.27
C LEU A 209 -49.18 -1.06 56.53
N GLU A 210 -48.99 0.16 57.04
CA GLU A 210 -48.87 0.67 58.45
C GLU A 210 -48.91 -0.28 59.69
N ALA A 211 -48.44 0.08 60.91
CA ALA A 211 -47.60 1.19 61.43
C ALA A 211 -47.30 1.01 62.95
N LEU A 212 -46.66 2.04 63.54
CA LEU A 212 -46.58 2.51 64.96
C LEU A 212 -45.21 2.29 65.66
N GLU A 213 -44.75 3.13 66.60
CA GLU A 213 -45.46 3.86 67.68
C GLU A 213 -45.15 5.37 67.85
N ILE A 214 -45.85 6.01 68.80
CA ILE A 214 -45.81 7.46 69.14
C ILE A 214 -45.43 7.64 70.64
N THR A 215 -44.96 8.85 70.99
CA THR A 215 -44.25 9.22 72.23
C THR A 215 -45.14 9.67 73.42
N LYS A 216 -44.54 9.65 74.64
CA LYS A 216 -44.74 10.52 75.85
C LYS A 216 -45.46 9.96 77.09
N VAL A 217 -44.90 10.33 78.26
CA VAL A 217 -45.48 10.90 79.52
C VAL A 217 -44.31 10.92 80.56
N GLN A 218 -43.88 12.03 81.21
CA GLN A 218 -44.45 12.81 82.34
C GLN A 218 -44.63 11.96 83.64
N GLU A 219 -44.37 12.41 84.89
CA GLU A 219 -43.91 13.71 85.42
C GLU A 219 -43.22 13.57 86.82
N THR A 220 -42.83 14.71 87.41
CA THR A 220 -42.16 15.04 88.71
C THR A 220 -42.33 14.16 89.98
N GLY A 221 -41.31 14.18 90.85
CA GLY A 221 -41.43 13.94 92.30
C GLY A 221 -40.10 14.00 93.08
N GLU A 222 -39.99 14.85 94.12
CA GLU A 222 -38.83 14.94 95.04
C GLU A 222 -39.03 14.11 96.33
N VAL A 223 -37.93 13.68 96.96
CA VAL A 223 -37.59 13.92 98.40
C VAL A 223 -36.22 13.27 98.74
N ASP A 224 -35.59 13.73 99.82
CA ASP A 224 -34.13 13.69 100.06
C ASP A 224 -33.59 12.46 100.85
N SER A 225 -32.27 12.29 100.75
CA SER A 225 -31.32 11.81 101.77
C SER A 225 -30.87 10.33 101.82
N LYS A 226 -29.61 10.16 101.38
CA LYS A 226 -28.55 9.30 101.98
C LYS A 226 -28.74 7.77 102.09
N ARG A 227 -28.37 7.08 101.00
CA ARG A 227 -27.41 5.94 100.95
C ARG A 227 -27.02 5.74 99.47
N GLY A 228 -25.79 5.41 99.07
CA GLY A 228 -24.59 5.06 99.84
C GLY A 228 -23.92 3.84 99.18
N PHE A 229 -22.99 4.08 98.23
CA PHE A 229 -22.23 3.09 97.45
C PHE A 229 -23.05 2.09 96.61
N ASN A 230 -23.13 2.34 95.29
CA ASN A 230 -23.13 1.28 94.24
C ASN A 230 -23.03 1.85 92.80
N ASN A 231 -23.58 3.03 92.53
CA ASN A 231 -23.77 3.54 91.15
C ASN A 231 -22.49 3.87 90.35
N ILE A 232 -21.31 3.95 90.99
CA ILE A 232 -20.03 4.21 90.30
C ILE A 232 -19.70 3.10 89.29
N SER A 233 -20.04 1.85 89.61
CA SER A 233 -19.82 0.68 88.73
C SER A 233 -20.58 0.80 87.40
N ILE A 234 -21.85 1.23 87.48
CA ILE A 234 -22.74 1.36 86.31
C ILE A 234 -22.26 2.49 85.39
N PHE A 235 -21.99 3.66 85.96
CA PHE A 235 -21.48 4.81 85.20
C PHE A 235 -20.13 4.52 84.52
N PHE A 236 -19.24 3.78 85.19
CA PHE A 236 -17.96 3.37 84.62
C PHE A 236 -18.14 2.35 83.48
N MET A 237 -19.05 1.39 83.61
CA MET A 237 -19.39 0.44 82.54
C MET A 237 -19.98 1.14 81.31
N ASP A 238 -20.88 2.11 81.49
CA ASP A 238 -21.45 2.86 80.36
C ASP A 238 -20.44 3.80 79.69
N PHE A 239 -19.53 4.40 80.46
CA PHE A 239 -18.38 5.13 79.91
C PHE A 239 -17.46 4.22 79.07
N LEU A 240 -17.18 2.99 79.53
CA LEU A 240 -16.45 1.99 78.75
C LEU A 240 -17.19 1.57 77.46
N LYS A 241 -18.53 1.45 77.48
CA LYS A 241 -19.32 1.20 76.26
C LYS A 241 -19.16 2.32 75.24
N VAL A 242 -19.15 3.60 75.68
CA VAL A 242 -18.94 4.75 74.78
C VAL A 242 -17.53 4.73 74.17
N ILE A 243 -16.50 4.45 74.96
CA ILE A 243 -15.12 4.30 74.45
C ILE A 243 -15.02 3.14 73.45
N PHE A 244 -15.65 2.00 73.74
CA PHE A 244 -15.70 0.86 72.83
C PHE A 244 -16.43 1.20 71.52
N LEU A 245 -17.56 1.91 71.58
CA LEU A 245 -18.30 2.34 70.40
C LEU A 245 -17.49 3.30 69.53
N LEU A 246 -16.73 4.22 70.14
CA LEU A 246 -15.82 5.13 69.44
C LEU A 246 -14.64 4.39 68.79
N LEU A 247 -14.09 3.35 69.45
CA LEU A 247 -13.08 2.47 68.87
C LEU A 247 -13.61 1.69 67.67
N VAL A 248 -14.82 1.11 67.78
CA VAL A 248 -15.49 0.43 66.67
C VAL A 248 -15.77 1.39 65.50
N LEU A 249 -16.22 2.61 65.78
CA LEU A 249 -16.45 3.65 64.77
C LEU A 249 -15.15 4.05 64.06
N ALA A 250 -14.06 4.24 64.80
CA ALA A 250 -12.74 4.52 64.22
C ALA A 250 -12.23 3.37 63.33
N LEU A 251 -12.48 2.11 63.73
CA LEU A 251 -12.11 0.92 62.96
C LEU A 251 -12.96 0.82 61.66
N ILE A 252 -14.25 1.13 61.72
CA ILE A 252 -15.14 1.23 60.55
C ILE A 252 -14.67 2.34 59.60
N ILE A 253 -14.31 3.52 60.11
CA ILE A 253 -13.77 4.63 59.31
C ILE A 253 -12.45 4.23 58.64
N GLY A 254 -11.56 3.54 59.36
CA GLY A 254 -10.32 2.98 58.79
C GLY A 254 -10.58 1.95 57.69
N LEU A 255 -11.56 1.07 57.87
CA LEU A 255 -11.98 0.09 56.86
C LEU A 255 -12.57 0.79 55.62
N LEU A 256 -13.43 1.79 55.81
CA LEU A 256 -13.99 2.60 54.72
C LEU A 256 -12.90 3.37 53.96
N PHE A 257 -11.88 3.90 54.65
CA PHE A 257 -10.73 4.54 54.02
C PHE A 257 -9.89 3.55 53.20
N LEU A 258 -9.66 2.33 53.71
CA LEU A 258 -8.99 1.26 52.97
C LEU A 258 -9.80 0.83 51.73
N ILE A 259 -11.13 0.70 51.84
CA ILE A 259 -12.03 0.38 50.72
C ILE A 259 -12.02 1.51 49.68
N TYR A 260 -12.12 2.77 50.11
CA TYR A 260 -12.04 3.95 49.23
C TYR A 260 -10.70 4.00 48.49
N HIS A 261 -9.59 3.78 49.20
CA HIS A 261 -8.26 3.75 48.60
C HIS A 261 -8.06 2.55 47.66
N TYR A 262 -8.63 1.38 47.97
CA TYR A 262 -8.65 0.20 47.09
C TYR A 262 -9.47 0.45 45.82
N ILE A 263 -10.66 1.05 45.94
CA ILE A 263 -11.51 1.44 44.82
C ILE A 263 -10.77 2.46 43.95
N ILE A 264 -10.21 3.54 44.51
CA ILE A 264 -9.42 4.52 43.75
C ILE A 264 -8.23 3.83 43.05
N ARG A 265 -7.48 2.96 43.73
CA ARG A 265 -6.30 2.31 43.15
C ARG A 265 -6.66 1.34 42.03
N ASN A 266 -7.81 0.68 42.09
CA ASN A 266 -8.30 -0.21 41.04
C ASN A 266 -9.03 0.52 39.90
N VAL A 267 -9.79 1.57 40.19
CA VAL A 267 -10.37 2.47 39.18
C VAL A 267 -9.26 3.19 38.42
N ALA A 268 -8.23 3.69 39.11
CA ALA A 268 -7.03 4.26 38.50
C ALA A 268 -6.28 3.24 37.63
N LYS A 269 -6.12 1.98 38.07
CA LYS A 269 -5.59 0.90 37.21
C LYS A 269 -6.46 0.69 35.96
N LYS A 270 -7.79 0.63 36.11
CA LYS A 270 -8.73 0.40 35.00
C LYS A 270 -8.73 1.57 34.00
N LEU A 271 -8.65 2.81 34.49
CA LEU A 271 -8.46 4.03 33.70
C LEU A 271 -7.06 4.11 33.06
N SER A 272 -6.00 3.63 33.71
CA SER A 272 -4.66 3.59 33.11
C SER A 272 -4.56 2.62 31.93
N GLY A 273 -5.40 1.58 31.86
CA GLY A 273 -5.57 0.77 30.66
C GLY A 273 -6.23 1.53 29.50
N ILE A 274 -7.15 2.45 29.84
CA ILE A 274 -7.88 3.35 28.92
C ILE A 274 -7.01 4.53 28.48
N SER A 275 -5.84 4.75 29.09
CA SER A 275 -4.79 5.59 28.51
C SER A 275 -4.31 4.96 27.19
N LEU A 276 -4.92 5.37 26.07
CA LEU A 276 -4.29 5.20 24.77
C LEU A 276 -3.02 6.05 24.74
N ASP A 277 -1.92 5.41 24.36
CA ASP A 277 -0.63 6.06 24.14
C ASP A 277 -0.84 7.32 23.26
N PRO A 278 -0.38 8.52 23.68
CA PRO A 278 -0.50 9.74 22.87
C PRO A 278 -0.01 9.57 21.44
N VAL A 279 0.99 8.70 21.22
CA VAL A 279 1.42 8.27 19.89
C VAL A 279 0.30 7.59 19.11
N VAL A 280 -0.37 6.58 19.69
CA VAL A 280 -1.45 5.83 19.01
C VAL A 280 -2.66 6.72 18.74
N ASN A 281 -3.00 7.61 19.67
CA ASN A 281 -4.05 8.61 19.47
C ASN A 281 -3.72 9.57 18.33
N ASN A 282 -2.49 10.11 18.27
CA ASN A 282 -2.11 11.00 17.19
C ASN A 282 -1.99 10.26 15.83
N THR A 283 -1.46 9.04 15.80
CA THR A 283 -1.46 8.18 14.59
C THR A 283 -2.88 8.03 14.06
N ARG A 284 -3.84 7.60 14.90
CA ARG A 284 -5.25 7.43 14.51
C ARG A 284 -5.89 8.74 14.04
N ARG A 285 -5.56 9.87 14.68
CA ARG A 285 -6.04 11.20 14.28
C ARG A 285 -5.57 11.57 12.87
N VAL A 286 -4.27 11.42 12.58
CA VAL A 286 -3.71 11.74 11.25
C VAL A 286 -4.22 10.78 10.19
N PHE A 287 -4.22 9.48 10.48
CA PHE A 287 -4.68 8.44 9.55
C PHE A 287 -6.15 8.62 9.13
N ASN A 288 -7.02 9.16 10.00
CA ASN A 288 -8.44 9.37 9.73
C ASN A 288 -8.81 10.70 9.05
N ILE A 289 -7.85 11.61 8.81
CA ILE A 289 -8.09 12.86 8.04
C ILE A 289 -8.67 12.50 6.66
N LYS A 290 -9.65 13.26 6.16
CA LYS A 290 -10.24 12.96 4.85
C LYS A 290 -9.41 13.57 3.73
N VAL A 291 -9.29 12.85 2.62
CA VAL A 291 -8.47 13.29 1.49
C VAL A 291 -9.00 14.58 0.85
N GLY A 292 -10.32 14.79 0.87
CA GLY A 292 -10.94 16.05 0.45
C GLY A 292 -10.55 17.26 1.29
N ASP A 293 -10.15 17.08 2.56
CA ASP A 293 -9.76 18.18 3.45
C ASP A 293 -8.35 18.73 3.14
N ILE A 294 -7.54 17.96 2.37
CA ILE A 294 -6.10 18.21 2.16
C ILE A 294 -5.66 18.21 0.70
N ALA A 295 -6.56 17.92 -0.25
CA ALA A 295 -6.24 17.84 -1.67
C ALA A 295 -5.96 19.25 -2.27
N PRO A 296 -4.74 19.55 -2.75
CA PRO A 296 -4.52 20.75 -3.57
C PRO A 296 -5.36 20.80 -4.85
N GLN A 297 -5.57 22.01 -5.36
CA GLN A 297 -6.25 22.21 -6.65
C GLN A 297 -5.40 21.69 -7.82
N THR A 298 -5.92 20.70 -8.52
CA THR A 298 -5.26 20.10 -9.69
C THR A 298 -5.20 21.03 -10.91
N ARG A 299 -4.15 20.88 -11.72
CA ARG A 299 -4.00 21.57 -13.01
C ARG A 299 -4.48 20.67 -14.15
N LYS A 300 -5.43 21.18 -14.92
CA LYS A 300 -6.12 20.48 -16.01
C LYS A 300 -5.56 20.91 -17.36
N ILE A 301 -5.49 19.99 -18.32
CA ILE A 301 -5.02 20.22 -19.70
C ILE A 301 -5.99 19.55 -20.70
N SER A 302 -6.23 20.14 -21.87
CA SER A 302 -7.03 19.48 -22.90
C SER A 302 -6.19 18.47 -23.67
N LYS A 303 -6.75 17.31 -24.02
CA LYS A 303 -6.06 16.31 -24.85
C LYS A 303 -5.61 16.84 -26.22
N ASN A 304 -6.29 17.89 -26.70
CA ASN A 304 -6.05 18.53 -27.99
C ASN A 304 -4.93 19.59 -27.95
N GLN A 305 -4.42 19.96 -26.77
CA GLN A 305 -3.30 20.90 -26.66
C GLN A 305 -1.98 20.23 -27.04
N GLU A 306 -1.05 21.05 -27.54
CA GLU A 306 0.27 20.65 -28.02
C GLU A 306 1.24 20.29 -26.88
N TYR A 307 2.27 19.52 -27.24
CA TYR A 307 3.42 19.16 -26.41
C TYR A 307 4.10 20.39 -25.79
N THR A 308 4.20 21.48 -26.55
CA THR A 308 4.69 22.80 -26.12
C THR A 308 3.91 23.34 -24.91
N ILE A 309 2.59 23.43 -25.03
CA ILE A 309 1.70 23.93 -23.98
C ILE A 309 1.73 23.03 -22.74
N ALA A 310 1.78 21.71 -22.93
CA ALA A 310 1.95 20.76 -21.84
C ALA A 310 3.29 20.92 -21.11
N LEU A 311 4.38 21.17 -21.85
CA LEU A 311 5.72 21.38 -21.30
C LEU A 311 5.79 22.69 -20.50
N THR A 312 5.33 23.81 -21.09
CA THR A 312 5.28 25.12 -20.43
C THR A 312 4.43 25.07 -19.16
N ASN A 313 3.28 24.40 -19.18
CA ASN A 313 2.42 24.22 -18.00
C ASN A 313 3.10 23.42 -16.86
N LEU A 314 4.01 22.47 -17.14
CA LEU A 314 4.80 21.81 -16.09
C LEU A 314 5.84 22.77 -15.49
N VAL A 315 6.45 23.63 -16.31
CA VAL A 315 7.43 24.63 -15.86
C VAL A 315 6.75 25.72 -15.04
N ASP A 316 5.83 26.47 -15.62
CA ASP A 316 5.20 27.68 -15.04
C ASP A 316 4.43 27.40 -13.73
N TYR A 317 3.64 26.33 -13.68
CA TYR A 317 2.87 25.98 -12.47
C TYR A 317 3.67 25.18 -11.44
N ASN A 318 4.98 24.97 -11.66
CA ASN A 318 5.86 24.17 -10.83
C ASN A 318 5.30 22.78 -10.42
N THR A 319 4.60 22.12 -11.36
CA THR A 319 3.97 20.81 -11.15
C THR A 319 4.69 19.73 -11.94
N ASP A 320 4.73 18.52 -11.39
CA ASP A 320 5.29 17.32 -12.04
C ASP A 320 4.24 16.48 -12.79
N THR A 321 2.98 16.90 -12.77
CA THR A 321 1.86 16.21 -13.43
C THR A 321 0.74 17.19 -13.78
N LEU A 322 0.15 17.01 -14.97
CA LEU A 322 -1.06 17.67 -15.46
C LEU A 322 -2.13 16.61 -15.72
N PHE A 323 -3.38 16.93 -15.42
CA PHE A 323 -4.51 16.00 -15.53
C PHE A 323 -5.30 16.29 -16.81
N VAL A 324 -5.33 15.33 -17.75
CA VAL A 324 -5.93 15.50 -19.07
C VAL A 324 -7.44 15.33 -19.01
N VAL A 325 -8.17 16.28 -19.59
CA VAL A 325 -9.64 16.31 -19.60
C VAL A 325 -10.23 16.45 -21.01
N GLU A 326 -11.40 15.86 -21.20
CA GLU A 326 -12.26 15.98 -22.37
C GLU A 326 -13.72 16.08 -21.91
N ASN A 327 -14.42 17.14 -22.30
CA ASN A 327 -15.82 17.38 -21.95
C ASN A 327 -16.11 17.20 -20.44
N THR A 328 -15.26 17.83 -19.61
CA THR A 328 -15.16 17.70 -18.13
C THR A 328 -14.69 16.36 -17.57
N ASN A 329 -14.78 15.26 -18.32
CA ASN A 329 -14.28 13.95 -17.89
C ASN A 329 -12.74 13.93 -17.88
N TYR A 330 -12.15 13.26 -16.90
CA TYR A 330 -10.72 12.96 -16.88
C TYR A 330 -10.42 11.68 -17.68
N ILE A 331 -9.35 11.71 -18.48
CA ILE A 331 -9.05 10.67 -19.49
C ILE A 331 -7.59 10.18 -19.51
N GLY A 332 -6.73 10.74 -18.65
CA GLY A 332 -5.31 10.39 -18.57
C GLY A 332 -4.47 11.52 -17.96
N SER A 333 -3.19 11.30 -17.72
CA SER A 333 -2.27 12.31 -17.17
C SER A 333 -1.04 12.49 -18.05
N VAL A 334 -0.42 13.67 -17.97
CA VAL A 334 0.91 13.94 -18.53
C VAL A 334 1.83 14.30 -17.37
N ASP A 335 2.95 13.60 -17.26
CA ASP A 335 3.96 13.84 -16.23
C ASP A 335 5.35 14.07 -16.84
N GLU A 336 6.31 14.50 -16.01
CA GLU A 336 7.68 14.77 -16.44
C GLU A 336 8.41 13.54 -17.04
N LYS A 337 7.97 12.31 -16.72
CA LYS A 337 8.54 11.06 -17.26
C LYS A 337 7.97 10.75 -18.65
N ASN A 338 6.74 11.16 -18.99
CA ASN A 338 6.28 11.15 -20.38
C ASN A 338 7.28 11.93 -21.25
N PHE A 339 7.58 13.19 -20.90
CA PHE A 339 8.57 14.03 -21.60
C PHE A 339 9.99 13.45 -21.64
N LEU A 340 10.45 12.82 -20.55
CA LEU A 340 11.75 12.14 -20.49
C LEU A 340 11.86 10.99 -21.51
N ILE A 341 10.78 10.21 -21.68
CA ILE A 341 10.69 9.10 -22.63
C ILE A 341 10.64 9.63 -24.08
N ILE A 342 9.72 10.58 -24.35
CA ILE A 342 9.41 11.12 -25.69
C ILE A 342 10.59 11.86 -26.33
N GLY A 343 11.59 12.32 -25.55
CA GLY A 343 12.76 13.08 -26.02
C GLY A 343 13.74 12.33 -26.93
N TYR A 344 13.26 11.61 -27.94
CA TYR A 344 14.00 10.88 -28.95
C TYR A 344 13.53 11.30 -30.35
N GLY A 345 14.41 11.93 -31.13
CA GLY A 345 14.08 12.47 -32.45
C GLY A 345 13.47 13.87 -32.39
N PHE A 346 14.32 14.90 -32.42
CA PHE A 346 13.88 16.30 -32.62
C PHE A 346 13.55 16.55 -34.09
N ASP A 347 12.48 15.91 -34.59
CA ASP A 347 11.81 16.40 -35.79
C ASP A 347 10.83 17.52 -35.43
N LYS A 348 10.41 18.30 -36.44
CA LYS A 348 9.50 19.44 -36.24
C LYS A 348 8.15 18.98 -35.67
N ASP A 349 7.66 17.83 -36.17
CA ASP A 349 6.39 17.20 -35.83
C ASP A 349 6.20 16.93 -34.33
N LEU A 350 7.29 16.86 -33.55
CA LEU A 350 7.23 16.62 -32.11
C LEU A 350 6.75 17.84 -31.30
N TYR A 351 6.86 19.05 -31.87
CA TYR A 351 6.29 20.27 -31.27
C TYR A 351 4.79 20.36 -31.49
N ASP A 352 4.33 19.94 -32.68
CA ASP A 352 2.91 19.90 -33.08
C ASP A 352 2.15 18.68 -32.49
N LEU A 353 2.87 17.80 -31.78
CA LEU A 353 2.34 16.58 -31.16
C LEU A 353 1.33 16.89 -30.05
N LYS A 354 0.08 16.43 -30.19
CA LYS A 354 -0.96 16.59 -29.17
C LYS A 354 -0.77 15.69 -27.94
N VAL A 355 -1.20 16.19 -26.79
CA VAL A 355 -1.28 15.47 -25.50
C VAL A 355 -1.92 14.09 -25.60
N GLU A 356 -2.99 13.92 -26.41
CA GLU A 356 -3.70 12.64 -26.54
C GLU A 356 -2.86 11.45 -27.03
N TYR A 357 -1.76 11.72 -27.74
CA TYR A 357 -0.85 10.70 -28.26
C TYR A 357 0.19 10.21 -27.25
N PHE A 358 0.49 11.01 -26.21
CA PHE A 358 1.59 10.73 -25.29
C PHE A 358 1.23 10.75 -23.80
N MET A 359 -0.01 11.09 -23.46
CA MET A 359 -0.57 10.97 -22.12
C MET A 359 -0.65 9.51 -21.63
N SER A 360 -0.39 9.32 -20.35
CA SER A 360 -0.62 8.08 -19.61
C SER A 360 -2.12 7.90 -19.39
N ARG A 361 -2.75 6.88 -19.99
CA ARG A 361 -4.21 6.66 -19.95
C ARG A 361 -4.73 6.01 -18.66
N GLU A 362 -3.90 5.94 -17.62
CA GLU A 362 -4.28 5.39 -16.32
C GLU A 362 -5.15 6.36 -15.52
N ILE A 363 -6.32 5.88 -15.07
CA ILE A 363 -7.27 6.66 -14.26
C ILE A 363 -7.17 6.28 -12.80
N ASN A 364 -6.22 6.96 -12.13
CA ASN A 364 -5.84 6.72 -10.75
C ASN A 364 -6.51 7.75 -9.82
N SER A 365 -7.70 7.41 -9.32
CA SER A 365 -8.55 8.32 -8.52
C SER A 365 -8.93 7.77 -7.13
N ILE A 366 -9.41 8.65 -6.25
CA ILE A 366 -9.90 8.34 -4.90
C ILE A 366 -11.06 9.29 -4.55
N LEU A 367 -12.06 8.82 -3.77
CA LEU A 367 -13.18 9.69 -3.37
C LEU A 367 -12.79 10.56 -2.17
N SER A 368 -13.32 11.78 -2.12
CA SER A 368 -13.10 12.82 -1.09
C SER A 368 -13.22 12.32 0.35
N ASN A 369 -14.13 11.38 0.59
CA ASN A 369 -14.47 10.82 1.89
C ASN A 369 -13.57 9.65 2.34
N PHE A 370 -12.60 9.23 1.53
CA PHE A 370 -11.54 8.29 1.95
C PHE A 370 -10.54 8.98 2.88
N THR A 371 -9.75 8.19 3.57
CA THR A 371 -8.80 8.63 4.58
C THR A 371 -7.37 8.76 4.06
N VAL A 372 -6.55 9.54 4.76
CA VAL A 372 -5.08 9.61 4.57
C VAL A 372 -4.44 8.21 4.60
N GLN A 373 -4.92 7.29 5.44
CA GLN A 373 -4.39 5.92 5.50
C GLN A 373 -4.66 5.14 4.20
N GLU A 374 -5.88 5.21 3.66
CA GLU A 374 -6.25 4.54 2.41
C GLU A 374 -5.53 5.16 1.20
N ALA A 375 -5.33 6.48 1.19
CA ALA A 375 -4.53 7.17 0.18
C ALA A 375 -3.04 6.75 0.21
N TYR A 376 -2.47 6.58 1.41
CA TYR A 376 -1.10 6.09 1.58
C TYR A 376 -0.93 4.70 0.98
N PHE A 377 -1.79 3.74 1.36
CA PHE A 377 -1.77 2.39 0.78
C PHE A 377 -1.87 2.47 -0.75
N LYS A 378 -2.87 3.17 -1.27
CA LYS A 378 -3.14 3.24 -2.70
C LYS A 378 -1.94 3.80 -3.48
N LEU A 379 -1.40 4.97 -3.10
CA LEU A 379 -0.21 5.57 -3.74
C LEU A 379 1.01 4.63 -3.72
N LEU A 380 1.25 3.94 -2.60
CA LEU A 380 2.41 3.08 -2.44
C LEU A 380 2.32 1.79 -3.28
N GLU A 381 1.16 1.12 -3.24
CA GLU A 381 0.89 -0.15 -3.93
C GLU A 381 0.85 0.01 -5.45
N GLY A 382 0.06 0.97 -5.96
CA GLY A 382 -0.02 1.23 -7.40
C GLY A 382 1.20 1.98 -7.97
N ASN A 383 2.19 2.31 -7.14
CA ASN A 383 3.40 3.06 -7.53
C ASN A 383 3.12 4.41 -8.20
N MET A 384 2.03 5.07 -7.80
CA MET A 384 1.52 6.28 -8.44
C MET A 384 2.19 7.54 -7.86
N LYS A 385 2.46 8.53 -8.72
CA LYS A 385 2.92 9.86 -8.26
C LYS A 385 1.84 10.62 -7.49
N LYS A 386 0.60 10.56 -8.01
CA LYS A 386 -0.57 11.28 -7.52
C LYS A 386 -1.85 10.47 -7.69
N LEU A 387 -2.87 10.81 -6.91
CA LEU A 387 -4.26 10.40 -7.09
C LEU A 387 -5.12 11.61 -7.44
N LEU A 388 -6.08 11.44 -8.36
CA LEU A 388 -7.16 12.39 -8.62
C LEU A 388 -8.22 12.29 -7.51
N VAL A 389 -8.51 13.38 -6.81
CA VAL A 389 -9.51 13.40 -5.71
C VAL A 389 -10.86 13.85 -6.25
N MET A 390 -11.86 13.00 -6.09
CA MET A 390 -13.21 13.18 -6.62
C MET A 390 -14.23 13.45 -5.49
N ASP A 391 -15.02 14.52 -5.57
CA ASP A 391 -16.17 14.73 -4.68
C ASP A 391 -17.47 14.78 -5.49
N LYS A 392 -18.47 13.99 -5.09
CA LYS A 392 -19.82 13.97 -5.70
C LYS A 392 -19.88 13.77 -7.24
N GLY A 393 -18.79 13.27 -7.84
CA GLY A 393 -18.64 13.09 -9.30
C GLY A 393 -17.77 14.16 -9.97
N GLU A 394 -17.50 15.27 -9.29
CA GLU A 394 -16.59 16.32 -9.75
C GLU A 394 -15.15 16.10 -9.26
N ILE A 395 -14.20 16.80 -9.90
CA ILE A 395 -12.78 16.80 -9.52
C ILE A 395 -12.57 17.87 -8.43
N ALA A 396 -12.34 17.44 -7.19
CA ALA A 396 -12.03 18.31 -6.06
C ALA A 396 -10.56 18.76 -6.07
N GLY A 397 -9.64 17.87 -6.47
CA GLY A 397 -8.20 18.15 -6.44
C GLY A 397 -7.33 16.98 -6.91
N ASP A 398 -6.04 17.06 -6.64
CA ASP A 398 -5.09 15.94 -6.72
C ASP A 398 -4.36 15.75 -5.39
N LEU A 399 -3.69 14.61 -5.20
CA LEU A 399 -3.06 14.25 -3.93
C LEU A 399 -1.80 13.42 -4.15
N SER A 400 -0.65 13.89 -3.66
CA SER A 400 0.63 13.20 -3.76
C SER A 400 1.12 12.69 -2.39
N LEU A 401 2.19 11.89 -2.37
CA LEU A 401 2.88 11.53 -1.12
C LEU A 401 3.35 12.76 -0.33
N PHE A 402 3.68 13.88 -0.99
CA PHE A 402 4.09 15.12 -0.33
C PHE A 402 2.94 15.72 0.49
N ASP A 403 1.72 15.69 -0.05
CA ASP A 403 0.54 16.25 0.61
C ASP A 403 0.11 15.40 1.81
N LEU A 404 0.27 14.08 1.70
CA LEU A 404 0.15 13.19 2.86
C LEU A 404 1.25 13.45 3.91
N GLN A 405 2.51 13.69 3.52
CA GLN A 405 3.59 14.02 4.46
C GLN A 405 3.35 15.34 5.23
N LYS A 406 2.65 16.32 4.63
CA LYS A 406 2.26 17.56 5.33
C LYS A 406 1.41 17.26 6.58
N THR A 407 0.57 16.22 6.54
CA THR A 407 -0.25 15.79 7.69
C THR A 407 0.57 15.21 8.86
N LEU A 408 1.83 14.85 8.59
CA LEU A 408 2.78 14.30 9.56
C LEU A 408 3.77 15.37 10.09
N VAL A 409 3.68 16.63 9.67
CA VAL A 409 4.61 17.69 10.10
C VAL A 409 4.51 17.97 11.59
N GLY A 410 5.67 18.12 12.23
CA GLY A 410 5.80 18.38 13.67
C GLY A 410 5.42 17.19 14.55
N THR A 411 5.04 16.05 13.96
CA THR A 411 4.69 14.85 14.74
C THR A 411 5.89 14.28 15.49
N SER A 412 7.11 14.52 15.00
CA SER A 412 8.39 14.33 15.68
C SER A 412 8.36 14.71 17.17
N ARG A 413 7.67 15.80 17.52
CA ARG A 413 7.49 16.28 18.91
C ARG A 413 6.70 15.30 19.78
N PHE A 414 5.67 14.64 19.24
CA PHE A 414 4.90 13.61 19.95
C PHE A 414 5.65 12.28 20.02
N TYR A 415 6.49 11.96 19.02
CA TYR A 415 7.36 10.78 19.02
C TYR A 415 8.65 10.99 19.86
N ALA A 416 8.89 12.17 20.42
CA ALA A 416 10.09 12.48 21.20
C ALA A 416 10.40 11.51 22.37
N PRO A 417 9.41 10.99 23.14
CA PRO A 417 9.68 9.96 24.15
C PRO A 417 10.23 8.65 23.55
N LEU A 418 9.89 8.35 22.29
CA LEU A 418 10.31 7.15 21.57
C LEU A 418 11.66 7.28 20.87
N LEU A 419 12.26 8.48 20.79
CA LEU A 419 13.66 8.67 20.37
C LEU A 419 14.61 7.80 21.22
N ARG A 420 14.30 7.64 22.52
CA ARG A 420 15.01 6.77 23.47
C ARG A 420 14.93 5.26 23.13
N SER A 421 14.07 4.86 22.19
CA SER A 421 13.80 3.46 21.84
C SER A 421 14.29 3.03 20.45
N GLY A 422 15.09 3.88 19.79
CA GLY A 422 15.62 3.60 18.45
C GLY A 422 14.55 3.77 17.36
N LEU A 423 14.33 5.01 16.93
CA LEU A 423 13.63 5.26 15.67
C LEU A 423 14.59 4.94 14.50
N PRO A 424 14.11 4.37 13.37
CA PRO A 424 14.96 4.14 12.22
C PRO A 424 15.61 5.43 11.72
N THR A 425 16.91 5.37 11.45
CA THR A 425 17.69 6.49 10.92
C THR A 425 17.69 6.53 9.39
N VAL A 426 17.97 7.70 8.81
CA VAL A 426 18.17 7.85 7.36
C VAL A 426 19.24 6.87 6.84
N LYS A 427 20.30 6.60 7.62
CA LYS A 427 21.36 5.63 7.29
C LYS A 427 20.86 4.18 7.08
N GLU A 428 19.80 3.80 7.77
CA GLU A 428 19.19 2.46 7.66
C GLU A 428 18.29 2.34 6.43
N ILE A 429 17.57 3.41 6.08
CA ILE A 429 16.53 3.39 5.04
C ILE A 429 16.97 3.96 3.68
N MET A 430 18.10 4.66 3.61
CA MET A 430 18.61 5.23 2.36
C MET A 430 19.00 4.17 1.33
N ASN A 431 18.76 4.46 0.06
CA ASN A 431 19.24 3.63 -1.04
C ASN A 431 20.74 3.89 -1.27
N LYS A 432 21.55 2.85 -1.07
CA LYS A 432 23.02 2.88 -1.25
C LYS A 432 23.45 2.72 -2.71
N LYS A 433 22.52 2.40 -3.63
CA LYS A 433 22.76 2.28 -5.08
C LYS A 433 22.27 3.54 -5.80
N TYR A 434 23.20 4.45 -6.07
CA TYR A 434 22.98 5.65 -6.89
C TYR A 434 23.85 5.60 -8.15
N HIS A 435 23.39 6.23 -9.23
CA HIS A 435 24.18 6.38 -10.44
C HIS A 435 24.78 7.78 -10.52
N THR A 436 26.00 7.86 -11.05
CA THR A 436 26.76 9.10 -11.21
C THR A 436 27.00 9.39 -12.69
N ILE A 437 27.33 10.64 -13.01
CA ILE A 437 27.82 11.05 -14.33
C ILE A 437 28.84 12.19 -14.17
N ASP A 438 29.82 12.28 -15.07
CA ASP A 438 30.80 13.39 -15.07
C ASP A 438 30.14 14.70 -15.56
N ARG A 439 30.52 15.84 -14.97
CA ARG A 439 29.97 17.17 -15.29
C ARG A 439 30.05 17.55 -16.79
N LYS A 440 31.07 17.05 -17.50
CA LYS A 440 31.36 17.35 -18.91
C LYS A 440 30.52 16.52 -19.88
N LYS A 441 29.69 15.60 -19.37
CA LYS A 441 28.77 14.78 -20.18
C LYS A 441 27.55 15.57 -20.62
N ASN A 442 27.01 15.24 -21.79
CA ASN A 442 25.83 15.92 -22.33
C ASN A 442 24.53 15.46 -21.65
N VAL A 443 23.47 16.27 -21.79
CA VAL A 443 22.14 15.97 -21.21
C VAL A 443 21.51 14.69 -21.81
N GLU A 444 21.90 14.26 -23.01
CA GLU A 444 21.37 13.03 -23.59
C GLU A 444 21.91 11.77 -22.88
N GLU A 445 23.20 11.76 -22.52
CA GLU A 445 23.81 10.67 -21.73
C GLU A 445 23.23 10.62 -20.31
N ALA A 446 22.91 11.77 -19.71
CA ALA A 446 22.15 11.83 -18.47
C ALA A 446 20.74 11.26 -18.61
N ARG A 447 19.99 11.66 -19.66
CA ARG A 447 18.63 11.14 -19.94
C ARG A 447 18.64 9.63 -20.17
N LYS A 448 19.61 9.13 -20.95
CA LYS A 448 19.83 7.69 -21.19
C LYS A 448 20.12 6.94 -19.88
N THR A 449 20.90 7.55 -18.98
CA THR A 449 21.20 6.99 -17.64
C THR A 449 19.94 6.95 -16.75
N MET A 450 19.18 8.05 -16.66
CA MET A 450 17.91 8.12 -15.93
C MET A 450 16.89 7.08 -16.41
N LEU A 451 16.72 6.94 -17.73
CA LEU A 451 15.81 5.96 -18.32
C LEU A 451 16.27 4.52 -18.08
N LYS A 452 17.53 4.20 -18.38
CA LYS A 452 18.11 2.85 -18.23
C LYS A 452 18.01 2.33 -16.78
N HIS A 453 18.16 3.21 -15.81
CA HIS A 453 18.18 2.86 -14.38
C HIS A 453 16.87 3.23 -13.65
N ASN A 454 15.87 3.77 -14.35
CA ASN A 454 14.60 4.27 -13.81
C ASN A 454 14.79 5.20 -12.58
N GLN A 455 15.74 6.14 -12.66
CA GLN A 455 16.06 7.08 -11.57
C GLN A 455 15.69 8.53 -11.92
N ASN A 456 15.02 9.20 -10.98
CA ASN A 456 14.57 10.59 -11.14
C ASN A 456 15.65 11.63 -10.81
N MET A 457 16.78 11.19 -10.25
CA MET A 457 17.94 12.00 -9.86
C MET A 457 19.21 11.19 -10.09
N ILE A 458 20.24 11.82 -10.65
CA ILE A 458 21.61 11.31 -10.75
C ILE A 458 22.57 12.29 -10.07
N LEU A 459 23.68 11.80 -9.55
CA LEU A 459 24.70 12.63 -8.90
C LEU A 459 25.76 13.07 -9.92
N ILE A 460 26.11 14.35 -9.94
CA ILE A 460 27.15 14.88 -10.82
C ILE A 460 28.49 14.91 -10.09
N TYR A 461 29.50 14.36 -10.75
CA TYR A 461 30.87 14.30 -10.28
C TYR A 461 31.82 15.08 -11.20
N ASN A 462 32.93 15.54 -10.64
CA ASN A 462 34.11 16.01 -11.35
C ASN A 462 35.27 15.14 -10.88
N GLU A 463 35.69 14.19 -11.70
CA GLU A 463 36.61 13.12 -11.25
C GLU A 463 36.03 12.43 -9.99
N GLU A 464 36.72 12.44 -8.85
CA GLU A 464 36.22 11.84 -7.61
C GLU A 464 35.35 12.79 -6.76
N LYS A 465 35.28 14.07 -7.10
CA LYS A 465 34.55 15.07 -6.31
C LYS A 465 33.07 15.15 -6.71
N PHE A 466 32.17 14.96 -5.74
CA PHE A 466 30.76 15.29 -5.90
C PHE A 466 30.58 16.82 -6.05
N VAL A 467 29.89 17.27 -7.11
CA VAL A 467 29.77 18.70 -7.46
C VAL A 467 28.34 19.20 -7.72
N GLY A 468 27.36 18.30 -7.87
CA GLY A 468 25.98 18.70 -8.13
C GLY A 468 25.01 17.53 -8.23
N ILE A 469 23.73 17.83 -8.44
CA ILE A 469 22.69 16.85 -8.78
C ILE A 469 21.99 17.28 -10.07
N PHE A 470 21.53 16.30 -10.84
CA PHE A 470 20.70 16.54 -12.01
C PHE A 470 19.47 15.62 -11.93
N THR A 471 18.30 16.19 -12.13
CA THR A 471 16.99 15.56 -11.92
C THR A 471 16.16 15.62 -13.20
N ILE A 472 15.04 14.90 -13.22
CA ILE A 472 14.06 15.06 -14.29
C ILE A 472 13.57 16.52 -14.36
N ARG A 473 13.43 17.23 -13.23
CA ARG A 473 13.02 18.64 -13.22
C ARG A 473 14.00 19.54 -13.98
N ASP A 474 15.30 19.34 -13.75
CA ASP A 474 16.36 20.07 -14.46
C ASP A 474 16.35 19.76 -15.97
N TYR A 475 16.05 18.50 -16.33
CA TYR A 475 15.84 18.10 -17.73
C TYR A 475 14.60 18.79 -18.35
N ILE A 476 13.48 18.91 -17.64
CA ILE A 476 12.24 19.55 -18.13
C ILE A 476 12.43 21.05 -18.36
N VAL A 477 13.02 21.75 -17.38
CA VAL A 477 13.35 23.18 -17.53
C VAL A 477 14.40 23.38 -18.63
N GLY A 478 15.37 22.47 -18.77
CA GLY A 478 16.31 22.47 -19.88
C GLY A 478 15.65 22.25 -21.25
N LEU A 479 14.68 21.34 -21.34
CA LEU A 479 13.96 21.01 -22.58
C LEU A 479 13.09 22.18 -23.05
N GLU A 480 12.41 22.86 -22.14
CA GLU A 480 11.60 24.05 -22.40
C GLU A 480 12.48 25.22 -22.88
N LYS A 481 13.55 25.52 -22.13
CA LYS A 481 14.47 26.63 -22.41
C LYS A 481 15.36 26.43 -23.66
N TYR A 482 15.93 25.25 -23.85
CA TYR A 482 16.94 25.00 -24.90
C TYR A 482 16.41 24.22 -26.10
N GLN A 483 15.23 23.59 -25.99
CA GLN A 483 14.50 22.97 -27.09
C GLN A 483 15.40 21.98 -27.88
N LYS A 484 15.39 22.03 -29.22
CA LYS A 484 16.25 21.23 -30.11
C LYS A 484 17.77 21.34 -29.84
N ASN A 485 18.23 22.32 -29.05
CA ASN A 485 19.64 22.44 -28.66
C ASN A 485 19.96 21.78 -27.30
N LEU A 486 18.98 21.19 -26.59
CA LEU A 486 19.16 20.58 -25.26
C LEU A 486 20.40 19.66 -25.19
N PHE A 487 20.51 18.70 -26.11
CA PHE A 487 21.59 17.70 -26.11
C PHE A 487 22.97 18.25 -26.56
N ARG A 488 23.05 19.53 -26.97
CA ARG A 488 24.34 20.22 -27.21
C ARG A 488 24.95 20.78 -25.92
N HIS A 489 24.21 20.75 -24.81
CA HIS A 489 24.65 21.27 -23.52
C HIS A 489 25.12 20.14 -22.59
N ASN A 490 26.08 20.46 -21.73
CA ASN A 490 26.55 19.57 -20.68
C ASN A 490 25.65 19.64 -19.44
N VAL A 491 25.60 18.56 -18.65
CA VAL A 491 24.86 18.53 -17.37
C VAL A 491 25.31 19.63 -16.41
N GLU A 492 26.58 20.01 -16.47
CA GLU A 492 27.13 21.17 -15.74
C GLU A 492 26.33 22.47 -15.92
N GLY A 493 25.77 22.72 -17.11
CA GLY A 493 24.99 23.93 -17.41
C GLY A 493 23.55 23.90 -16.91
N MET A 494 23.13 22.81 -16.25
CA MET A 494 21.74 22.60 -15.76
C MET A 494 21.68 21.92 -14.39
N MET A 495 22.79 21.42 -13.84
CA MET A 495 22.82 20.78 -12.53
C MET A 495 22.60 21.78 -11.40
N SER A 496 21.87 21.36 -10.37
CA SER A 496 21.82 22.08 -9.11
C SER A 496 23.14 21.89 -8.36
N THR A 497 23.83 22.98 -8.03
CA THR A 497 25.11 23.00 -7.29
C THR A 497 24.96 23.35 -5.81
N SER A 498 23.92 24.10 -5.44
CA SER A 498 23.56 24.41 -4.05
C SER A 498 22.86 23.21 -3.40
N ILE A 499 23.63 22.15 -3.10
CA ILE A 499 23.09 20.88 -2.60
C ILE A 499 22.53 21.00 -1.19
N VAL A 500 21.21 20.91 -1.08
CA VAL A 500 20.54 20.55 0.18
C VAL A 500 20.69 19.04 0.38
N SER A 501 21.58 18.64 1.27
CA SER A 501 21.79 17.23 1.67
C SER A 501 21.08 16.91 2.98
N ILE A 502 20.66 15.66 3.14
CA ILE A 502 20.15 15.16 4.44
C ILE A 502 21.26 14.41 5.19
N LYS A 503 21.25 14.48 6.53
CA LYS A 503 22.23 13.77 7.35
C LYS A 503 21.81 12.31 7.61
N PRO A 504 22.76 11.37 7.75
CA PRO A 504 22.45 9.95 7.97
C PRO A 504 21.90 9.63 9.38
N ASP A 505 22.17 10.47 10.38
CA ASP A 505 21.82 10.29 11.79
C ASP A 505 20.41 10.77 12.14
N MET A 506 19.78 11.61 11.30
CA MET A 506 18.39 12.00 11.44
C MET A 506 17.46 10.78 11.45
N ASN A 507 16.43 10.81 12.30
CA ASN A 507 15.39 9.78 12.29
C ASN A 507 14.29 10.07 11.25
N ILE A 508 13.48 9.06 10.91
CA ILE A 508 12.41 9.18 9.90
C ILE A 508 11.43 10.35 10.09
N PHE A 509 11.12 10.80 11.31
CA PHE A 509 10.22 11.94 11.52
C PHE A 509 10.95 13.30 11.40
N GLU A 510 12.21 13.39 11.81
CA GLU A 510 13.07 14.55 11.52
C GLU A 510 13.30 14.69 10.01
N ALA A 511 13.53 13.56 9.34
CA ALA A 511 13.62 13.51 7.88
C ALA A 511 12.31 13.96 7.22
N ASN A 512 11.13 13.57 7.74
CA ASN A 512 9.86 14.06 7.23
C ASN A 512 9.72 15.58 7.36
N ASP A 513 9.96 16.13 8.56
CA ASP A 513 9.91 17.57 8.81
C ASP A 513 10.92 18.34 7.92
N PHE A 514 12.11 17.77 7.70
CA PHE A 514 13.13 18.33 6.80
C PHE A 514 12.71 18.25 5.32
N MET A 515 12.17 17.12 4.85
CA MET A 515 11.71 16.96 3.47
C MET A 515 10.53 17.89 3.15
N VAL A 516 9.57 18.03 4.08
CA VAL A 516 8.44 18.95 3.88
C VAL A 516 8.87 20.41 3.95
N LYS A 517 9.83 20.78 4.82
CA LYS A 517 10.34 22.15 4.88
C LYS A 517 11.08 22.62 3.61
N ASN A 518 11.82 21.72 2.95
CA ASN A 518 12.65 22.07 1.79
C ASN A 518 12.03 21.63 0.44
N GLU A 519 10.85 21.01 0.46
CA GLU A 519 10.01 20.61 -0.68
C GLU A 519 10.61 19.65 -1.74
N TYR A 520 11.91 19.33 -1.71
CA TYR A 520 12.49 18.36 -2.64
C TYR A 520 12.05 16.91 -2.35
N LYS A 521 11.92 16.10 -3.41
CA LYS A 521 11.47 14.68 -3.35
C LYS A 521 12.61 13.67 -3.15
N ASN A 522 13.87 14.08 -3.34
CA ASN A 522 15.07 13.25 -3.20
C ASN A 522 16.19 14.07 -2.57
N TYR A 523 17.00 13.46 -1.70
CA TYR A 523 18.16 14.10 -1.07
C TYR A 523 19.37 13.17 -1.15
N PRO A 524 20.57 13.67 -1.53
CA PRO A 524 21.81 12.93 -1.26
C PRO A 524 22.03 12.88 0.26
N VAL A 525 22.37 11.70 0.77
CA VAL A 525 22.72 11.50 2.18
C VAL A 525 24.23 11.68 2.31
N ILE A 526 24.67 12.70 3.06
CA ILE A 526 26.09 13.09 3.10
C ILE A 526 26.63 13.04 4.54
N ALA A 527 27.86 12.55 4.70
CA ALA A 527 28.63 12.61 5.93
C ALA A 527 30.03 13.16 5.65
N GLY A 528 30.36 14.31 6.25
CA GLY A 528 31.54 15.08 5.83
C GLY A 528 31.39 15.47 4.35
N GLU A 529 32.37 15.09 3.53
CA GLU A 529 32.33 15.31 2.07
C GLU A 529 31.80 14.10 1.28
N LYS A 530 31.48 12.97 1.95
CA LYS A 530 31.16 11.70 1.28
C LYS A 530 29.66 11.46 1.16
N VAL A 531 29.18 11.22 -0.06
CA VAL A 531 27.82 10.74 -0.31
C VAL A 531 27.71 9.26 0.05
N LEU A 532 26.82 8.94 0.98
CA LEU A 532 26.57 7.59 1.50
C LEU A 532 25.41 6.86 0.81
N GLY A 533 24.50 7.61 0.18
CA GLY A 533 23.28 7.09 -0.42
C GLY A 533 22.37 8.21 -0.93
N ILE A 534 21.17 7.84 -1.39
CA ILE A 534 20.06 8.75 -1.68
C ILE A 534 18.88 8.36 -0.78
N LEU A 535 18.27 9.33 -0.12
CA LEU A 535 16.93 9.18 0.44
C LEU A 535 15.92 9.73 -0.57
N ASN A 536 14.87 8.96 -0.88
CA ASN A 536 13.73 9.44 -1.64
C ASN A 536 12.45 9.44 -0.80
N GLN A 537 11.48 10.22 -1.25
CA GLN A 537 10.18 10.39 -0.59
C GLN A 537 9.41 9.08 -0.39
N LYS A 538 9.46 8.14 -1.35
CA LYS A 538 8.70 6.89 -1.27
C LYS A 538 9.24 6.00 -0.15
N ASP A 539 10.55 5.77 -0.11
CA ASP A 539 11.19 4.94 0.90
C ASP A 539 10.98 5.49 2.32
N LEU A 540 11.03 6.82 2.48
CA LEU A 540 10.72 7.49 3.75
C LEU A 540 9.25 7.29 4.15
N CYS A 541 8.30 7.55 3.24
CA CYS A 541 6.87 7.36 3.48
C CYS A 541 6.52 5.92 3.88
N VAL A 542 7.07 4.93 3.17
CA VAL A 542 6.91 3.50 3.49
C VAL A 542 7.36 3.22 4.93
N LYS A 543 8.54 3.70 5.32
CA LYS A 543 9.13 3.40 6.63
C LYS A 543 8.45 4.13 7.78
N ILE A 544 7.92 5.33 7.56
CA ILE A 544 7.03 6.00 8.53
C ILE A 544 5.72 5.23 8.65
N PHE A 545 5.10 4.85 7.53
CA PHE A 545 3.81 4.14 7.55
C PHE A 545 3.90 2.78 8.25
N GLU A 546 4.89 1.95 7.92
CA GLU A 546 5.20 0.70 8.60
C GLU A 546 5.35 0.88 10.13
N TYR A 547 6.08 1.93 10.54
CA TYR A 547 6.30 2.23 11.96
C TYR A 547 5.00 2.60 12.67
N LEU A 548 4.22 3.51 12.06
CA LEU A 548 2.95 3.99 12.59
C LEU A 548 1.92 2.87 12.71
N GLU A 549 1.80 2.01 11.70
CA GLU A 549 0.89 0.87 11.72
C GLU A 549 1.32 -0.16 12.77
N LYS A 550 2.61 -0.50 12.84
CA LYS A 550 3.17 -1.42 13.85
C LYS A 550 2.98 -0.92 15.30
N LYS A 551 2.82 0.39 15.50
CA LYS A 551 2.39 0.99 16.77
C LYS A 551 0.87 0.92 16.96
N ALA A 552 0.07 1.20 15.93
CA ALA A 552 -1.39 1.17 15.99
C ALA A 552 -1.97 -0.24 16.23
N ARG A 553 -1.33 -1.29 15.71
CA ARG A 553 -1.71 -2.72 15.88
C ARG A 553 -1.28 -3.34 17.23
N LYS A 554 -0.70 -2.56 18.16
CA LYS A 554 -0.07 -3.07 19.41
C LYS A 554 -0.91 -2.92 20.69
N LYS A 555 -2.23 -2.83 20.57
CA LYS A 555 -3.21 -2.93 21.67
C LYS A 555 -4.37 -3.82 21.23
#